data_AF-A0A8H6A3I0-F1
#
_entry.id   AF-A0A8H6A3I0-F1
#
_cell.length_a   1.000
_cell.length_b   1.000
_cell.length_c   1.000
_cell.angle_alpha   90.00
_cell.angle_beta   90.00
_cell.angle_gamma   90.00
#
_symmetry.space_group_name_H-M   'P 1'
#
loop_
_entity.id
_entity.type
_entity.pdbx_description
1 polymer ?
#
loop_
_entity_poly.entity_id
_entity_poly.type
_entity_poly.pdbx_seq_one_letter_code
_entity_poly.pdbx_strand_id
1 'polypeptide(L)'
;MGAKSGGGPKVEWEQGHADRQGVLPSATWKDCEKQLLCPKYTSQSAFHVAVGHSPLDLSVTALEPAMIKDIDEEIFGRCCDLRATKHNATKVRKKWDPSNLDWNLFHPNGLSRNYEILLAELGHTPQPGAEKDLSNDSNTSYAAVFLSHAEIHRFAARTGWLSLDLLSLYRLLRLLETVTLFEERTGDIVQLLVFVFEESEHMKNLEEMLCDYMVWNVEMLMHNAEFKSFLSETRH
;
A
#
# COMPACT_ATOMS: atom_id res chain seq x y z
N MET A 1 -67.13 8.25 -33.86
CA MET A 1 -65.80 7.66 -33.61
C MET A 1 -64.84 8.28 -34.62
N GLY A 2 -63.82 9.01 -34.16
CA GLY A 2 -62.86 9.69 -35.03
C GLY A 2 -61.88 10.48 -34.17
N ALA A 3 -60.80 9.81 -33.76
CA ALA A 3 -59.78 10.33 -32.86
C ALA A 3 -58.97 11.46 -33.53
N LYS A 4 -58.77 12.56 -32.79
CA LYS A 4 -57.86 13.65 -33.17
C LYS A 4 -56.43 13.26 -32.79
N SER A 5 -55.53 13.27 -33.78
CA SER A 5 -54.09 13.09 -33.64
C SER A 5 -53.44 14.34 -33.03
N GLY A 6 -52.81 14.18 -31.86
CA GLY A 6 -51.96 15.20 -31.24
C GLY A 6 -50.55 15.17 -31.85
N GLY A 7 -50.11 16.31 -32.36
CA GLY A 7 -48.72 16.55 -32.75
C GLY A 7 -47.87 16.85 -31.51
N GLY A 8 -46.91 15.98 -31.22
CA GLY A 8 -45.88 16.22 -30.21
C GLY A 8 -44.69 16.99 -30.80
N PRO A 9 -43.97 17.78 -29.99
CA PRO A 9 -42.85 18.59 -30.45
C PRO A 9 -41.64 17.72 -30.82
N LYS A 10 -41.02 18.12 -31.94
CA LYS A 10 -39.79 17.58 -32.50
C LYS A 10 -38.62 17.95 -31.59
N VAL A 11 -38.07 16.97 -30.86
CA VAL A 11 -36.85 17.14 -30.06
C VAL A 11 -35.66 17.02 -31.00
N GLU A 12 -34.95 18.13 -31.14
CA GLU A 12 -33.73 18.29 -31.92
C GLU A 12 -32.55 17.77 -31.09
N TRP A 13 -31.93 16.68 -31.54
CA TRP A 13 -30.69 16.18 -30.95
C TRP A 13 -29.52 16.96 -31.56
N GLU A 14 -29.05 17.98 -30.85
CA GLU A 14 -27.78 18.62 -31.20
C GLU A 14 -26.61 17.70 -30.80
N GLN A 15 -25.82 17.37 -31.82
CA GLN A 15 -24.58 16.61 -31.76
C GLN A 15 -23.49 17.49 -31.10
N GLY A 16 -23.35 17.41 -29.79
CA GLY A 16 -22.24 18.02 -29.06
C GLY A 16 -20.98 17.15 -29.14
N HIS A 17 -20.11 17.44 -30.11
CA HIS A 17 -18.73 16.96 -30.13
C HIS A 17 -17.99 17.47 -28.88
N ALA A 18 -17.57 16.55 -28.00
CA ALA A 18 -16.61 16.82 -26.94
C ALA A 18 -15.37 15.95 -27.14
N ASP A 19 -14.47 16.40 -28.03
CA ASP A 19 -13.06 16.01 -27.96
C ASP A 19 -12.46 16.64 -26.70
N ARG A 20 -12.55 15.93 -25.57
CA ARG A 20 -11.64 16.11 -24.45
C ARG A 20 -10.76 14.89 -24.36
N GLN A 21 -9.75 14.82 -25.23
CA GLN A 21 -8.50 14.17 -24.87
C GLN A 21 -7.80 15.06 -23.84
N GLY A 22 -8.31 15.05 -22.60
CA GLY A 22 -7.58 15.53 -21.46
C GLY A 22 -6.44 14.54 -21.22
N VAL A 23 -5.24 14.88 -21.70
CA VAL A 23 -4.02 14.24 -21.25
C VAL A 23 -3.95 14.52 -19.74
N LEU A 24 -4.22 13.49 -18.94
CA LEU A 24 -4.01 13.54 -17.49
C LEU A 24 -2.55 13.96 -17.26
N PRO A 25 -2.29 14.95 -16.40
CA PRO A 25 -0.92 15.34 -16.09
C PRO A 25 -0.18 14.12 -15.56
N SER A 26 0.87 13.74 -16.28
CA SER A 26 1.82 12.70 -15.87
C SER A 26 2.40 13.09 -14.52
N ALA A 27 1.93 12.45 -13.44
CA ALA A 27 2.58 12.51 -12.14
C ALA A 27 4.08 12.18 -12.32
N THR A 28 4.96 13.06 -11.84
CA THR A 28 6.41 12.82 -11.91
C THR A 28 6.86 12.11 -10.64
N TRP A 29 7.94 11.32 -10.71
CA TRP A 29 8.54 10.66 -9.54
C TRP A 29 8.78 11.63 -8.38
N LYS A 30 9.26 12.85 -8.68
CA LYS A 30 9.46 13.92 -7.69
C LYS A 30 8.20 14.28 -6.89
N ASP A 31 7.02 13.97 -7.41
CA ASP A 31 5.76 14.16 -6.70
C ASP A 31 5.40 12.98 -5.79
N CYS A 32 5.79 11.75 -6.12
CA CYS A 32 5.61 10.55 -5.28
C CYS A 32 6.70 10.48 -4.21
N GLU A 33 7.95 10.79 -4.59
CA GLU A 33 9.09 10.94 -3.71
C GLU A 33 8.80 11.94 -2.59
N LYS A 34 8.27 13.14 -2.90
CA LYS A 34 7.90 14.13 -1.85
C LYS A 34 6.81 13.67 -0.90
N GLN A 35 5.96 12.73 -1.30
CA GLN A 35 4.87 12.21 -0.47
C GLN A 35 5.36 11.07 0.42
N LEU A 36 6.12 10.12 -0.14
CA LEU A 36 6.81 9.08 0.63
C LEU A 36 7.90 9.68 1.54
N LEU A 37 8.51 10.82 1.16
CA LEU A 37 9.51 11.58 1.92
C LEU A 37 8.94 12.82 2.65
N CYS A 38 7.64 12.95 2.87
CA CYS A 38 7.08 14.18 3.44
C CYS A 38 7.71 14.47 4.84
N PRO A 39 8.25 15.69 5.11
CA PRO A 39 9.02 15.97 6.33
C PRO A 39 8.25 15.81 7.66
N LYS A 40 6.91 15.69 7.59
CA LYS A 40 6.09 15.30 8.75
C LYS A 40 6.48 13.92 9.30
N TYR A 41 7.12 13.07 8.50
CA TYR A 41 7.58 11.72 8.85
C TYR A 41 9.07 11.64 9.25
N THR A 42 9.80 12.76 9.20
CA THR A 42 11.21 12.86 9.67
C THR A 42 11.38 13.75 10.90
N SER A 43 10.29 14.23 11.52
CA SER A 43 10.38 15.01 12.76
C SER A 43 10.71 14.10 13.94
N GLN A 44 12.01 13.98 14.25
CA GLN A 44 12.47 13.65 15.60
C GLN A 44 11.75 14.54 16.61
N SER A 45 10.86 13.95 17.41
CA SER A 45 10.36 14.58 18.61
C SER A 45 11.19 14.08 19.78
N ALA A 46 12.13 14.91 20.23
CA ALA A 46 12.71 14.78 21.55
C ALA A 46 11.62 15.08 22.59
N PHE A 47 10.95 14.04 23.08
CA PHE A 47 10.15 14.11 24.31
C PHE A 47 11.00 13.63 25.49
N HIS A 48 11.57 14.59 26.21
CA HIS A 48 12.00 14.37 27.58
C HIS A 48 10.75 14.43 28.48
N VAL A 49 10.17 13.28 28.82
CA VAL A 49 9.32 13.13 30.01
C VAL A 49 9.74 11.84 30.71
N ALA A 50 10.33 12.02 31.89
CA ALA A 50 10.68 10.94 32.79
C ALA A 50 9.42 10.38 33.44
N VAL A 51 8.98 9.16 33.08
CA VAL A 51 8.43 8.14 34.00
C VAL A 51 8.48 6.77 33.28
N GLY A 52 9.20 5.80 33.86
CA GLY A 52 8.97 4.35 33.66
C GLY A 52 9.41 3.77 32.30
N HIS A 53 10.54 3.08 32.30
CA HIS A 53 11.09 2.36 31.14
C HIS A 53 10.09 1.31 30.61
N SER A 54 9.59 1.53 29.38
CA SER A 54 8.99 0.47 28.55
C SER A 54 10.07 -0.15 27.65
N PRO A 55 10.04 -1.47 27.34
CA PRO A 55 11.15 -2.17 26.69
C PRO A 55 11.17 -2.09 25.15
N LEU A 56 10.23 -1.36 24.53
CA LEU A 56 10.16 -1.25 23.07
C LEU A 56 10.98 -0.05 22.59
N ASP A 57 12.30 -0.18 22.71
CA ASP A 57 13.22 0.51 21.83
C ASP A 57 13.75 -0.56 20.88
N LEU A 58 12.86 -1.08 20.02
CA LEU A 58 13.28 -1.73 18.78
C LEU A 58 14.15 -0.70 18.10
N SER A 59 15.47 -0.90 18.11
CA SER A 59 16.42 0.12 17.68
C SER A 59 16.16 0.50 16.22
N VAL A 60 15.37 1.56 16.04
CA VAL A 60 15.08 2.27 14.78
C VAL A 60 16.38 2.83 14.17
N THR A 61 17.48 2.85 14.93
CA THR A 61 18.82 3.24 14.46
C THR A 61 19.43 2.34 13.39
N ALA A 62 18.81 1.21 13.03
CA ALA A 62 19.27 0.35 11.92
C ALA A 62 18.51 0.55 10.59
N LEU A 63 17.43 1.33 10.58
CA LEU A 63 16.67 1.68 9.37
C LEU A 63 16.71 3.20 9.21
N GLU A 64 17.87 3.72 8.82
CA GLU A 64 17.93 5.11 8.34
C GLU A 64 17.00 5.30 7.13
N PRO A 65 16.43 6.50 6.94
CA PRO A 65 15.55 6.87 5.81
C PRO A 65 16.24 6.93 4.44
N ALA A 66 17.28 6.11 4.21
CA ALA A 66 17.84 5.85 2.89
C ALA A 66 16.82 5.14 1.96
N MET A 67 15.81 4.48 2.53
CA MET A 67 14.87 3.54 1.91
C MET A 67 14.07 4.04 0.68
N ILE A 68 13.88 5.35 0.50
CA ILE A 68 13.07 5.89 -0.61
C ILE A 68 13.93 6.56 -1.70
N LYS A 69 15.19 6.88 -1.43
CA LYS A 69 16.10 7.46 -2.43
C LYS A 69 16.55 6.43 -3.48
N ASP A 70 16.51 5.15 -3.12
CA ASP A 70 16.95 4.03 -3.96
C ASP A 70 15.81 3.41 -4.79
N ILE A 71 14.56 3.83 -4.57
CA ILE A 71 13.48 3.58 -5.52
C ILE A 71 13.71 4.57 -6.69
N ASP A 72 14.65 4.22 -7.56
CA ASP A 72 15.12 5.03 -8.67
C ASP A 72 13.95 5.59 -9.51
N GLU A 73 14.10 6.82 -10.03
CA GLU A 73 13.30 7.37 -11.14
C GLU A 73 13.13 6.34 -12.26
N GLU A 74 14.11 5.45 -12.44
CA GLU A 74 14.07 4.36 -13.40
C GLU A 74 12.96 3.32 -13.13
N ILE A 75 12.65 2.98 -11.88
CA ILE A 75 11.63 1.97 -11.53
C ILE A 75 10.23 2.54 -11.72
N PHE A 76 9.98 3.75 -11.21
CA PHE A 76 8.71 4.45 -11.39
C PHE A 76 8.50 4.87 -12.84
N GLY A 77 9.53 5.35 -13.54
CA GLY A 77 9.49 5.67 -14.96
C GLY A 77 9.08 4.46 -15.81
N ARG A 78 9.63 3.28 -15.53
CA ARG A 78 9.27 2.03 -16.23
C ARG A 78 7.80 1.63 -16.02
N CYS A 79 7.24 1.85 -14.82
CA CYS A 79 5.83 1.55 -14.52
C CYS A 79 4.88 2.57 -15.18
N CYS A 80 5.24 3.85 -15.21
CA CYS A 80 4.44 4.90 -15.85
C CYS A 80 4.45 4.80 -17.39
N ASP A 81 5.55 4.33 -17.99
CA ASP A 81 5.71 4.14 -19.44
C ASP A 81 4.88 2.97 -20.02
N LEU A 82 4.14 2.22 -19.20
CA LEU A 82 3.25 1.14 -19.68
C LEU A 82 2.07 1.63 -20.53
N ARG A 83 1.73 2.92 -20.51
CA ARG A 83 0.63 3.47 -21.34
C ARG A 83 1.07 4.43 -22.45
N ALA A 84 2.28 4.96 -22.41
CA ALA A 84 2.75 5.94 -23.37
C ALA A 84 3.87 5.36 -24.23
N THR A 85 3.52 4.73 -25.37
CA THR A 85 4.15 4.93 -26.69
C THR A 85 3.93 3.73 -27.63
N LYS A 86 3.22 3.98 -28.73
CA LYS A 86 3.14 3.11 -29.92
C LYS A 86 4.23 3.40 -30.95
N HIS A 87 5.34 4.07 -30.60
CA HIS A 87 6.33 4.51 -31.60
C HIS A 87 7.76 4.08 -31.25
N ASN A 88 8.20 3.00 -31.91
CA ASN A 88 9.56 2.70 -32.37
C ASN A 88 10.75 3.12 -31.50
N ALA A 89 10.86 2.59 -30.29
CA ALA A 89 12.15 2.43 -29.65
C ALA A 89 12.27 1.01 -29.07
N THR A 90 13.17 0.21 -29.63
CA THR A 90 13.57 -1.13 -29.17
C THR A 90 14.37 -1.03 -27.86
N LYS A 91 13.88 -0.26 -26.88
CA LYS A 91 14.47 -0.14 -25.56
C LYS A 91 14.01 -1.35 -24.76
N VAL A 92 14.92 -2.29 -24.53
CA VAL A 92 14.68 -3.46 -23.66
C VAL A 92 14.21 -2.94 -22.31
N ARG A 93 12.92 -3.12 -21.99
CA ARG A 93 12.38 -2.78 -20.68
C ARG A 93 12.96 -3.78 -19.69
N LYS A 94 13.88 -3.32 -18.85
CA LYS A 94 14.34 -4.10 -17.71
C LYS A 94 13.15 -4.28 -16.77
N LYS A 95 12.71 -5.54 -16.61
CA LYS A 95 11.64 -5.92 -15.68
C LYS A 95 12.02 -5.51 -14.24
N TRP A 96 11.03 -5.17 -13.42
CA TRP A 96 11.24 -4.99 -11.98
C TRP A 96 11.77 -6.29 -11.38
N ASP A 97 12.82 -6.19 -10.57
CA ASP A 97 13.44 -7.33 -9.88
C ASP A 97 13.63 -6.96 -8.40
N PRO A 98 12.68 -7.33 -7.53
CA PRO A 98 12.73 -7.00 -6.11
C PRO A 98 13.83 -7.78 -5.36
N SER A 99 14.50 -8.76 -6.02
CA SER A 99 15.56 -9.57 -5.40
C SER A 99 16.79 -8.76 -4.99
N ASN A 100 16.94 -7.52 -5.49
CA ASN A 100 18.02 -6.62 -5.12
C ASN A 100 17.69 -5.77 -3.87
N LEU A 101 16.47 -5.88 -3.34
CA LEU A 101 16.02 -5.16 -2.15
C LEU A 101 16.23 -6.01 -0.89
N ASP A 102 17.48 -6.33 -0.58
CA ASP A 102 17.83 -7.16 0.59
C ASP A 102 17.41 -6.54 1.94
N TRP A 103 17.19 -5.23 1.95
CA TRP A 103 16.68 -4.44 3.07
C TRP A 103 15.17 -4.52 3.27
N ASN A 104 14.40 -4.91 2.25
CA ASN A 104 12.94 -4.91 2.32
C ASN A 104 12.42 -6.02 3.24
N LEU A 105 11.42 -5.70 4.06
CA LEU A 105 10.79 -6.66 4.98
C LEU A 105 10.31 -7.95 4.29
N PHE A 106 9.79 -7.86 3.07
CA PHE A 106 9.26 -9.00 2.30
C PHE A 106 10.33 -9.73 1.48
N HIS A 107 11.58 -9.28 1.53
CA HIS A 107 12.69 -10.03 0.97
C HIS A 107 12.88 -11.35 1.73
N PRO A 108 13.15 -12.49 1.06
CA PRO A 108 13.29 -13.79 1.73
C PRO A 108 14.26 -13.80 2.92
N ASN A 109 15.36 -13.03 2.82
CA ASN A 109 16.33 -12.88 3.89
C ASN A 109 15.87 -11.91 5.01
N GLY A 110 15.10 -10.88 4.65
CA GLY A 110 14.59 -9.88 5.61
C GLY A 110 13.43 -10.43 6.44
N LEU A 111 12.55 -11.20 5.81
CA LEU A 111 11.31 -11.67 6.41
C LEU A 111 11.55 -12.60 7.61
N SER A 112 12.49 -13.54 7.47
CA SER A 112 12.86 -14.47 8.56
C SER A 112 13.37 -13.72 9.80
N ARG A 113 14.23 -12.72 9.60
CA ARG A 113 14.79 -11.90 10.69
C ARG A 113 13.69 -11.12 11.43
N ASN A 114 12.75 -10.54 10.69
CA ASN A 114 11.67 -9.75 11.29
C ASN A 114 10.67 -10.63 12.06
N TYR A 115 10.40 -11.85 11.58
CA TYR A 115 9.62 -12.81 12.36
C TYR A 115 10.30 -13.17 13.68
N GLU A 116 11.61 -13.42 13.67
CA GLU A 116 12.34 -13.74 14.90
C GLU A 116 12.23 -12.64 15.94
N ILE A 117 12.31 -11.37 15.52
CA ILE A 117 12.15 -10.21 16.41
C ILE A 117 10.74 -10.16 16.99
N LEU A 118 9.70 -10.21 16.15
CA LEU A 118 8.30 -10.18 16.60
C LEU A 118 7.97 -11.36 17.55
N LEU A 119 8.48 -12.56 17.24
CA LEU A 119 8.26 -13.75 18.05
C LEU A 119 9.00 -13.68 19.39
N ALA A 120 10.20 -13.11 19.42
CA ALA A 120 10.95 -12.91 20.65
C ALA A 120 10.21 -11.95 21.60
N GLU A 121 9.63 -10.88 21.06
CA GLU A 121 8.85 -9.92 21.86
C GLU A 121 7.51 -10.47 22.34
N LEU A 122 6.84 -11.29 21.53
CA LEU A 122 5.62 -11.99 21.93
C LEU A 122 5.88 -13.00 23.06
N GLY A 123 7.13 -13.47 23.22
CA GLY A 123 7.53 -14.44 24.25
C GLY A 123 6.96 -15.85 24.04
N HIS A 124 6.23 -16.08 22.95
CA HIS A 124 5.70 -17.38 22.55
C HIS A 124 5.43 -17.40 21.05
N THR A 125 5.48 -18.59 20.45
CA THR A 125 5.06 -18.76 19.06
C THR A 125 3.53 -18.76 18.99
N PRO A 126 2.90 -17.80 18.28
CA PRO A 126 1.47 -17.84 18.04
C PRO A 126 1.09 -19.17 17.40
N GLN A 127 0.00 -19.78 17.84
CA GLN A 127 -0.50 -20.94 17.14
C GLN A 127 -0.79 -20.54 15.68
N PRO A 128 -0.42 -21.39 14.70
CA PRO A 128 -0.82 -21.17 13.33
C PRO A 128 -2.35 -21.04 13.31
N GLY A 129 -2.84 -19.90 12.87
CA GLY A 129 -4.25 -19.63 12.72
C GLY A 129 -4.80 -20.31 11.47
N ALA A 130 -5.94 -19.80 11.01
CA ALA A 130 -6.56 -20.24 9.77
C ALA A 130 -5.75 -19.84 8.51
N GLU A 131 -4.52 -19.34 8.64
CA GLU A 131 -3.70 -18.93 7.49
C GLU A 131 -3.35 -20.12 6.58
N LYS A 132 -3.37 -21.35 7.10
CA LYS A 132 -3.17 -22.58 6.31
C LYS A 132 -4.34 -22.90 5.39
N ASP A 133 -5.53 -22.38 5.69
CA ASP A 133 -6.75 -22.62 4.93
C ASP A 133 -7.05 -21.47 3.95
N LEU A 134 -6.09 -20.56 3.73
CA LEU A 134 -6.26 -19.46 2.80
C LEU A 134 -6.38 -19.99 1.37
N SER A 135 -7.48 -19.61 0.72
CA SER A 135 -7.70 -19.87 -0.68
C SER A 135 -6.80 -18.99 -1.56
N ASN A 136 -6.03 -19.62 -2.43
CA ASN A 136 -5.32 -18.92 -3.51
C ASN A 136 -6.23 -18.65 -4.73
N ASP A 137 -7.56 -18.76 -4.59
CA ASP A 137 -8.53 -18.34 -5.61
C ASP A 137 -8.53 -16.82 -5.75
N SER A 138 -8.16 -16.31 -6.93
CA SER A 138 -8.07 -14.88 -7.21
C SER A 138 -9.37 -14.11 -6.95
N ASN A 139 -10.53 -14.78 -6.92
CA ASN A 139 -11.83 -14.15 -6.63
C ASN A 139 -12.16 -14.03 -5.14
N THR A 140 -11.38 -14.68 -4.26
CA THR A 140 -11.55 -14.53 -2.81
C THR A 140 -10.96 -13.19 -2.37
N SER A 141 -11.82 -12.29 -1.89
CA SER A 141 -11.40 -11.02 -1.29
C SER A 141 -10.95 -11.22 0.16
N TYR A 142 -9.81 -10.62 0.49
CA TYR A 142 -9.22 -10.60 1.82
C TYR A 142 -9.30 -9.23 2.51
N ALA A 143 -9.94 -8.24 1.87
CA ALA A 143 -10.06 -6.87 2.40
C ALA A 143 -10.55 -6.84 3.85
N ALA A 144 -11.65 -7.53 4.14
CA ALA A 144 -12.21 -7.58 5.50
C ALA A 144 -11.25 -8.20 6.53
N VAL A 145 -10.45 -9.19 6.12
CA VAL A 145 -9.47 -9.85 6.99
C VAL A 145 -8.31 -8.91 7.29
N PHE A 146 -7.75 -8.27 6.25
CA PHE A 146 -6.69 -7.28 6.41
C PHE A 146 -7.12 -6.12 7.31
N LEU A 147 -8.31 -5.55 7.05
CA LEU A 147 -8.86 -4.45 7.84
C LEU A 147 -9.11 -4.86 9.29
N SER A 148 -9.62 -6.06 9.54
CA SER A 148 -9.82 -6.56 10.91
C SER A 148 -8.50 -6.61 11.70
N HIS A 149 -7.40 -7.04 11.07
CA HIS A 149 -6.09 -7.03 11.73
C HIS A 149 -5.56 -5.62 11.99
N ALA A 150 -5.73 -4.71 11.03
CA ALA A 150 -5.34 -3.32 11.18
C ALA A 150 -6.16 -2.61 12.28
N GLU A 151 -7.46 -2.88 12.38
CA GLU A 151 -8.33 -2.37 13.45
C GLU A 151 -7.91 -2.88 14.83
N ILE A 152 -7.58 -4.18 14.95
CA ILE A 152 -7.08 -4.76 16.20
C ILE A 152 -5.74 -4.15 16.59
N HIS A 153 -4.82 -3.96 15.64
CA HIS A 153 -3.55 -3.26 15.85
C HIS A 153 -3.77 -1.87 16.42
N ARG A 154 -4.60 -1.04 15.76
CA ARG A 154 -4.94 0.30 16.25
C ARG A 154 -5.52 0.29 17.65
N PHE A 155 -6.48 -0.59 17.89
CA PHE A 155 -7.13 -0.71 19.19
C PHE A 155 -6.12 -1.08 20.28
N ALA A 156 -5.25 -2.05 20.02
CA ALA A 156 -4.23 -2.49 20.96
C ALA A 156 -3.18 -1.40 21.23
N ALA A 157 -2.72 -0.70 20.19
CA ALA A 157 -1.78 0.40 20.31
C ALA A 157 -2.37 1.56 21.13
N ARG A 158 -3.63 1.94 20.87
CA ARG A 158 -4.36 2.97 21.65
C ARG A 158 -4.56 2.61 23.11
N THR A 159 -4.70 1.32 23.43
CA THR A 159 -4.97 0.83 24.79
C THR A 159 -3.73 0.36 25.54
N GLY A 160 -2.56 0.35 24.89
CA GLY A 160 -1.31 -0.15 25.46
C GLY A 160 -1.26 -1.68 25.62
N TRP A 161 -2.09 -2.42 24.87
CA TRP A 161 -2.13 -3.89 24.91
C TRP A 161 -1.05 -4.49 24.01
N LEU A 162 0.21 -4.39 24.45
CA LEU A 162 1.37 -4.74 23.64
C LEU A 162 1.31 -6.15 23.01
N SER A 163 0.92 -7.18 23.76
CA SER A 163 0.85 -8.53 23.20
C SER A 163 -0.19 -8.67 22.09
N LEU A 164 -1.30 -7.93 22.17
CA LEU A 164 -2.32 -7.93 21.12
C LEU A 164 -1.87 -7.13 19.90
N ASP A 165 -1.15 -6.03 20.13
CA ASP A 165 -0.56 -5.16 19.13
C ASP A 165 0.47 -5.91 18.26
N LEU A 166 1.44 -6.55 18.91
CA LEU A 166 2.45 -7.38 18.22
C LEU A 166 1.81 -8.58 17.51
N LEU A 167 0.79 -9.19 18.11
CA LEU A 167 0.12 -10.36 17.53
C LEU A 167 -0.68 -9.99 16.27
N SER A 168 -1.39 -8.85 16.27
CA SER A 168 -2.12 -8.41 15.08
C SER A 168 -1.17 -8.00 13.96
N LEU A 169 -0.06 -7.33 14.27
CA LEU A 169 0.99 -7.00 13.31
C LEU A 169 1.62 -8.26 12.70
N TYR A 170 2.02 -9.22 13.54
CA TYR A 170 2.56 -10.51 13.12
C TYR A 170 1.60 -11.24 12.18
N ARG A 171 0.31 -11.32 12.53
CA ARG A 171 -0.69 -12.00 11.71
C ARG A 171 -0.92 -11.30 10.37
N LEU A 172 -0.95 -9.97 10.35
CA LEU A 172 -1.08 -9.22 9.10
C LEU A 172 0.15 -9.43 8.19
N LEU A 173 1.36 -9.39 8.75
CA LEU A 173 2.59 -9.69 8.01
C LEU A 173 2.53 -11.09 7.38
N ARG A 174 2.14 -12.10 8.17
CA ARG A 174 1.94 -13.49 7.70
C ARG A 174 0.91 -13.60 6.59
N LEU A 175 -0.20 -12.87 6.70
CA LEU A 175 -1.24 -12.85 5.67
C LEU A 175 -0.72 -12.23 4.37
N LEU A 176 -0.04 -11.10 4.45
CA LEU A 176 0.56 -10.42 3.28
C LEU A 176 1.64 -11.27 2.60
N GLU A 177 2.43 -12.04 3.37
CA GLU A 177 3.39 -13.02 2.84
C GLU A 177 2.68 -14.18 2.13
N THR A 178 1.65 -14.75 2.76
CA THR A 178 1.06 -16.02 2.34
C THR A 178 0.10 -15.85 1.17
N VAL A 179 -0.67 -14.76 1.15
CA VAL A 179 -1.65 -14.48 0.10
C VAL A 179 -0.93 -14.02 -1.15
N THR A 180 -1.01 -14.83 -2.22
CA THR A 180 -0.48 -14.41 -3.52
C THR A 180 -1.24 -13.20 -4.04
N LEU A 181 -0.52 -12.12 -4.37
CA LEU A 181 -1.13 -10.92 -4.92
C LEU A 181 -1.41 -11.08 -6.42
N PHE A 182 -2.70 -11.20 -6.76
CA PHE A 182 -3.20 -11.14 -8.13
C PHE A 182 -3.72 -9.75 -8.47
N GLU A 183 -3.90 -9.44 -9.75
CA GLU A 183 -4.41 -8.14 -10.21
C GLU A 183 -5.78 -7.86 -9.59
N GLU A 184 -6.66 -8.86 -9.52
CA GLU A 184 -8.00 -8.79 -8.94
C GLU A 184 -7.99 -8.45 -7.44
N ARG A 185 -6.89 -8.78 -6.73
CA ARG A 185 -6.73 -8.55 -5.29
C ARG A 185 -6.03 -7.25 -4.93
N THR A 186 -5.50 -6.53 -5.91
CA THR A 186 -4.84 -5.25 -5.65
C THR A 186 -5.77 -4.24 -4.97
N GLY A 187 -7.09 -4.30 -5.22
CA GLY A 187 -8.08 -3.48 -4.54
C GLY A 187 -8.22 -3.75 -3.04
N ASP A 188 -7.95 -4.98 -2.57
CA ASP A 188 -7.95 -5.29 -1.14
C ASP A 188 -6.78 -4.60 -0.43
N ILE A 189 -5.61 -4.56 -1.09
CA ILE A 189 -4.42 -3.86 -0.58
C ILE A 189 -4.64 -2.35 -0.58
N VAL A 190 -5.26 -1.80 -1.63
CA VAL A 190 -5.57 -0.35 -1.68
C VAL A 190 -6.49 0.06 -0.54
N GLN A 191 -7.53 -0.73 -0.23
CA GLN A 191 -8.41 -0.46 0.92
C GLN A 191 -7.63 -0.45 2.26
N LEU A 192 -6.71 -1.40 2.43
CA LEU A 192 -5.85 -1.43 3.61
C LEU A 192 -4.94 -0.20 3.68
N LEU A 193 -4.34 0.21 2.56
CA LEU A 193 -3.50 1.41 2.51
C LEU A 193 -4.29 2.67 2.85
N VAL A 194 -5.47 2.86 2.24
CA VAL A 194 -6.36 3.99 2.55
C VAL A 194 -6.68 4.02 4.05
N PHE A 195 -7.10 2.89 4.63
CA PHE A 195 -7.39 2.80 6.05
C PHE A 195 -6.20 3.22 6.93
N VAL A 196 -5.01 2.69 6.65
CA VAL A 196 -3.82 2.93 7.48
C VAL A 196 -3.30 4.36 7.35
N PHE A 197 -3.23 4.90 6.14
CA PHE A 197 -2.66 6.22 5.89
C PHE A 197 -3.65 7.37 6.15
N GLU A 198 -4.97 7.14 6.08
CA GLU A 198 -5.96 8.14 6.51
C GLU A 198 -6.09 8.18 8.04
N GLU A 199 -6.04 7.02 8.71
CA GLU A 199 -6.22 6.89 10.16
C GLU A 199 -4.87 6.73 10.90
N SER A 200 -3.87 7.55 10.55
CA SER A 200 -2.45 7.48 10.98
C SER A 200 -2.16 7.47 12.49
N GLU A 201 -3.15 7.68 13.35
CA GLU A 201 -2.94 7.71 14.80
C GLU A 201 -2.59 6.31 15.33
N HIS A 202 -1.38 6.17 15.88
CA HIS A 202 -0.83 4.91 16.41
C HIS A 202 -0.60 3.79 15.38
N MET A 203 -0.40 4.14 14.10
CA MET A 203 -0.26 3.18 13.01
C MET A 203 1.15 3.09 12.40
N LYS A 204 2.16 3.72 13.01
CA LYS A 204 3.51 3.85 12.41
C LYS A 204 4.15 2.52 11.99
N ASN A 205 4.07 1.49 12.85
CA ASN A 205 4.63 0.16 12.53
C ASN A 205 3.92 -0.48 11.32
N LEU A 206 2.62 -0.23 11.20
CA LEU A 206 1.80 -0.72 10.10
C LEU A 206 2.06 0.07 8.81
N GLU A 207 2.24 1.39 8.89
CA GLU A 207 2.66 2.24 7.77
C GLU A 207 4.01 1.77 7.19
N GLU A 208 5.01 1.54 8.05
CA GLU A 208 6.35 1.07 7.64
C GLU A 208 6.27 -0.29 6.94
N MET A 209 5.57 -1.26 7.53
CA MET A 209 5.35 -2.57 6.92
C MET A 209 4.65 -2.47 5.57
N LEU A 210 3.62 -1.63 5.44
CA LEU A 210 2.90 -1.48 4.18
C LEU A 210 3.70 -0.73 3.12
N CYS A 211 4.58 0.19 3.51
CA CYS A 211 5.57 0.76 2.59
C CYS A 211 6.44 -0.32 1.98
N ASP A 212 7.01 -1.20 2.80
CA ASP A 212 7.83 -2.31 2.30
C ASP A 212 7.03 -3.25 1.40
N TYR A 213 5.79 -3.56 1.77
CA TYR A 213 4.91 -4.38 0.94
C TYR A 213 4.61 -3.73 -0.43
N MET A 214 4.34 -2.43 -0.44
CA MET A 214 4.09 -1.68 -1.67
C MET A 214 5.30 -1.70 -2.59
N VAL A 215 6.49 -1.44 -2.05
CA VAL A 215 7.74 -1.47 -2.83
C VAL A 215 7.98 -2.86 -3.40
N TRP A 216 7.80 -3.90 -2.59
CA TRP A 216 7.95 -5.29 -3.02
C TRP A 216 7.03 -5.63 -4.20
N ASN A 217 5.79 -5.12 -4.18
CA ASN A 217 4.73 -5.44 -5.14
C ASN A 217 4.41 -4.30 -6.13
N VAL A 218 5.30 -3.32 -6.29
CA VAL A 218 4.99 -2.06 -7.01
C VAL A 218 4.54 -2.29 -8.45
N GLU A 219 5.16 -3.24 -9.16
CA GLU A 219 4.80 -3.57 -10.56
C GLU A 219 3.32 -4.01 -10.66
N MET A 220 2.85 -4.83 -9.72
CA MET A 220 1.46 -5.29 -9.68
C MET A 220 0.50 -4.19 -9.26
N LEU A 221 0.83 -3.45 -8.21
CA LEU A 221 -0.03 -2.38 -7.68
C LEU A 221 -0.21 -1.23 -8.68
N MET A 222 0.81 -0.91 -9.46
CA MET A 222 0.74 0.16 -10.47
C MET A 222 -0.27 -0.12 -11.60
N HIS A 223 -0.70 -1.37 -11.80
CA HIS A 223 -1.78 -1.68 -12.73
C HIS A 223 -3.15 -1.23 -12.21
N ASN A 224 -3.36 -1.24 -10.89
CA ASN A 224 -4.60 -0.82 -10.24
C ASN A 224 -4.84 0.70 -10.40
N ALA A 225 -6.06 1.09 -10.77
CA ALA A 225 -6.43 2.49 -10.97
C ALA A 225 -6.59 3.26 -9.66
N GLU A 226 -7.18 2.63 -8.65
CA GLU A 226 -7.39 3.20 -7.31
C GLU A 226 -6.07 3.41 -6.59
N PHE A 227 -5.11 2.49 -6.72
CA PHE A 227 -3.76 2.67 -6.18
C PHE A 227 -3.07 3.92 -6.75
N LYS A 228 -3.21 4.16 -8.07
CA LYS A 228 -2.69 5.39 -8.69
C LYS A 228 -3.42 6.65 -8.19
N SER A 229 -4.72 6.55 -7.92
CA SER A 229 -5.51 7.64 -7.32
C SER A 229 -5.00 7.94 -5.91
N PHE A 230 -4.85 6.91 -5.09
CA PHE A 230 -4.31 6.97 -3.74
C PHE A 230 -2.97 7.72 -3.70
N LEU A 231 -1.99 7.34 -4.53
CA LEU A 231 -0.69 8.02 -4.65
C LEU A 231 -0.77 9.49 -5.14
N SER A 232 -1.89 9.88 -5.74
CA SER A 232 -2.10 11.24 -6.24
C SER A 232 -2.84 12.13 -5.24
N GLU A 233 -3.69 11.55 -4.39
CA GLU A 233 -4.51 12.24 -3.40
C GLU A 233 -3.72 12.59 -2.13
N THR A 234 -2.74 11.77 -1.76
CA THR A 234 -1.81 12.01 -0.64
C THR A 234 -0.84 13.18 -0.85
N ARG A 235 -1.08 14.03 -1.87
CA ARG A 235 -0.20 15.11 -2.36
C ARG A 235 -0.47 16.48 -1.69
N HIS A 236 -1.33 16.54 -0.68
CA HIS A 236 -1.75 17.76 0.04
C HIS A 236 -1.24 17.82 1.48
#